data_AF-A0AAE9JCT7-F1
#
_entry.id   AF-A0AAE9JCT7-F1
#
_cell.length_a   1.000
_cell.length_b   1.000
_cell.length_c   1.000
_cell.angle_alpha   90.00
_cell.angle_beta   90.00
_cell.angle_gamma   90.00
#
_symmetry.space_group_name_H-M   'P 1'
#
loop_
_entity.id
_entity.type
_entity.pdbx_description
1 polymer ?
#
loop_
_entity_poly.entity_id
_entity_poly.type
_entity_poly.pdbx_seq_one_letter_code
_entity_poly.pdbx_strand_id
1 'polypeptide(L)'
;MNRLVLDDELETFADAELEKADCNAIVMKNPKFEAIRDVDHAANVASFMTNPGRTKFACINKQCATTNDPWILVTNIPSETAKSGKPGSGCGSGRIPFEDGLCYVPETTQKPNESPVTAEVEKSVSSSISFLAVAFYAYFH
;
A
#
# COMPACT_ATOMS: atom_id res chain seq x y z
N MET A 1 13.11 8.49 -14.66
CA MET A 1 12.49 7.40 -13.88
C MET A 1 12.00 7.99 -12.58
N ASN A 2 10.85 7.54 -12.08
CA ASN A 2 10.42 7.94 -10.74
C ASN A 2 10.90 6.94 -9.70
N ARG A 3 11.04 7.42 -8.47
CA ARG A 3 11.12 6.57 -7.30
C ARG A 3 9.72 6.00 -7.04
N LEU A 4 9.65 4.70 -6.82
CA LEU A 4 8.44 4.05 -6.35
C LEU A 4 8.36 4.20 -4.84
N VAL A 5 7.20 4.63 -4.34
CA VAL A 5 6.91 4.78 -2.92
C VAL A 5 5.86 3.75 -2.53
N LEU A 6 6.04 3.11 -1.37
CA LEU A 6 5.06 2.19 -0.82
C LEU A 6 3.77 2.97 -0.49
N ASP A 7 2.61 2.42 -0.82
CA ASP A 7 1.34 3.13 -0.68
C ASP A 7 0.23 2.21 -0.13
N ASP A 8 -0.12 2.43 1.15
CA ASP A 8 -1.08 1.59 1.88
C ASP A 8 -2.53 1.73 1.37
N GLU A 9 -2.88 2.91 0.83
CA GLU A 9 -4.19 3.14 0.20
C GLU A 9 -4.33 2.31 -1.09
N LEU A 10 -3.27 2.27 -1.91
CA LEU A 10 -3.18 1.42 -3.09
C LEU A 10 -3.25 -0.06 -2.72
N GLU A 11 -2.56 -0.48 -1.65
CA GLU A 11 -2.60 -1.85 -1.15
C GLU A 11 -4.03 -2.26 -0.77
N THR A 12 -4.67 -1.47 0.09
CA THR A 12 -6.03 -1.71 0.57
C THR A 12 -7.04 -1.76 -0.59
N PHE A 13 -6.93 -0.82 -1.53
CA PHE A 13 -7.81 -0.78 -2.69
C PHE A 13 -7.61 -1.99 -3.60
N ALA A 14 -6.35 -2.36 -3.87
CA ALA A 14 -6.06 -3.47 -4.75
C ALA A 14 -6.42 -4.82 -4.12
N ASP A 15 -6.26 -5.00 -2.80
CA ASP A 15 -6.64 -6.24 -2.12
C ASP A 15 -8.14 -6.54 -2.27
N ALA A 16 -8.99 -5.53 -2.08
CA ALA A 16 -10.44 -5.63 -2.23
C ALA A 16 -10.87 -5.93 -3.69
N GLU A 17 -10.14 -5.42 -4.68
CA GLU A 17 -10.42 -5.69 -6.10
C GLU A 17 -9.88 -7.06 -6.55
N LEU A 18 -8.76 -7.51 -5.97
CA LEU A 18 -8.15 -8.81 -6.24
C LEU A 18 -8.99 -9.99 -5.74
N GLU A 19 -9.84 -9.79 -4.72
CA GLU A 19 -10.84 -10.81 -4.30
C GLU A 19 -11.82 -11.19 -5.40
N LYS A 20 -12.07 -10.26 -6.32
CA LYS A 20 -13.04 -10.42 -7.41
C LYS A 20 -12.38 -10.90 -8.70
N ALA A 21 -11.05 -10.94 -8.74
CA ALA A 21 -10.28 -11.19 -9.95
C ALA A 21 -10.07 -12.69 -10.20
N ASP A 22 -9.98 -13.07 -11.47
CA ASP A 22 -9.59 -14.43 -11.86
C ASP A 22 -8.17 -14.73 -11.36
N CYS A 23 -8.04 -15.82 -10.61
CA CYS A 23 -6.79 -16.31 -10.08
C CYS A 23 -5.76 -16.71 -11.15
N ASN A 24 -6.19 -16.98 -12.38
CA ASN A 24 -5.30 -17.36 -13.48
C ASN A 24 -4.71 -16.16 -14.23
N ALA A 25 -5.16 -14.93 -13.92
CA ALA A 25 -4.65 -13.73 -14.57
C ALA A 25 -3.27 -13.34 -13.97
N ILE A 26 -2.20 -13.54 -14.75
CA ILE A 26 -0.83 -13.12 -14.38
C ILE A 26 -0.74 -11.59 -14.26
N VAL A 27 -1.43 -10.86 -15.15
CA VAL A 27 -1.51 -9.40 -15.11
C VAL A 27 -2.97 -8.99 -14.99
N MET A 28 -3.29 -8.22 -13.95
CA MET A 28 -4.58 -7.57 -13.77
C MET A 28 -4.46 -6.09 -14.09
N LYS A 29 -5.42 -5.57 -14.85
CA LYS A 29 -5.55 -4.13 -15.10
C LYS A 29 -6.87 -3.63 -14.55
N ASN A 30 -6.78 -2.61 -13.72
CA ASN A 30 -7.89 -1.84 -13.17
C ASN A 30 -7.70 -0.37 -13.59
N PRO A 31 -8.75 0.43 -13.78
CA PRO A 31 -8.58 1.85 -14.10
C PRO A 31 -7.68 2.65 -13.14
N LYS A 32 -7.48 2.16 -11.91
CA LYS A 32 -6.64 2.81 -10.89
C LYS A 32 -5.27 2.15 -10.68
N PHE A 33 -5.10 0.88 -11.03
CA PHE A 33 -3.85 0.14 -10.80
C PHE A 33 -3.59 -0.97 -11.82
N GLU A 34 -2.34 -1.37 -11.96
CA GLU A 34 -1.98 -2.65 -12.56
C GLU A 34 -1.37 -3.54 -11.48
N ALA A 35 -1.64 -4.84 -11.54
CA ALA A 35 -1.06 -5.83 -10.64
C ALA A 35 -0.46 -6.98 -11.43
N ILE A 36 0.65 -7.54 -10.93
CA ILE A 36 1.30 -8.72 -11.46
C ILE A 36 1.38 -9.77 -10.37
N ARG A 37 0.82 -10.95 -10.64
CA ARG A 37 0.90 -12.11 -9.75
C ARG A 37 2.18 -12.89 -10.02
N ASP A 38 2.59 -13.66 -9.02
CA ASP A 38 3.70 -14.61 -9.10
C ASP A 38 5.00 -13.93 -9.57
N VAL A 39 5.41 -12.92 -8.79
CA VAL A 39 6.58 -12.08 -9.08
C VAL A 39 7.84 -12.92 -9.34
N ASP A 40 8.01 -14.04 -8.63
CA ASP A 40 9.21 -14.88 -8.75
C ASP A 40 9.30 -15.62 -10.10
N HIS A 41 8.16 -15.89 -10.75
CA HIS A 41 8.11 -16.61 -12.02
C HIS A 41 7.62 -15.76 -13.20
N ALA A 42 7.11 -14.56 -12.94
CA ALA A 42 6.60 -13.70 -13.99
C ALA A 42 7.75 -13.05 -14.79
N ALA A 43 7.82 -13.38 -16.08
CA ALA A 43 8.89 -12.96 -16.99
C ALA A 43 9.02 -11.42 -17.18
N ASN A 44 8.02 -10.65 -16.74
CA ASN A 44 7.89 -9.22 -17.01
C ASN A 44 7.97 -8.32 -15.77
N VAL A 45 8.31 -8.84 -14.58
CA VAL A 45 8.41 -8.03 -13.33
C VAL A 45 9.36 -6.84 -13.48
N ALA A 46 10.52 -7.04 -14.11
CA ALA A 46 11.47 -5.95 -14.33
C ALA A 46 10.82 -4.82 -15.12
N SER A 47 10.19 -5.13 -16.26
CA SER A 47 9.49 -4.14 -17.09
C SER A 47 8.30 -3.48 -16.38
N PHE A 48 7.66 -4.21 -15.47
CA PHE A 48 6.57 -3.72 -14.64
C PHE A 48 7.11 -2.66 -13.67
N MET A 49 8.18 -2.95 -12.93
CA MET A 49 8.78 -2.04 -11.97
C MET A 49 9.51 -0.86 -12.61
N THR A 50 10.13 -1.05 -13.76
CA THR A 50 10.94 0.00 -14.41
C THR A 50 10.11 0.93 -15.30
N ASN A 51 8.78 0.92 -15.22
CA ASN A 51 7.97 1.83 -16.01
C ASN A 51 8.12 3.27 -15.47
N PRO A 52 8.54 4.23 -16.32
CA PRO A 52 8.84 5.60 -15.91
C PRO A 52 7.62 6.40 -15.43
N GLY A 53 6.40 5.97 -15.74
CA GLY A 53 5.17 6.65 -15.34
C GLY A 53 4.60 6.21 -13.99
N ARG A 54 5.18 5.17 -13.39
CA ARG A 54 4.74 4.66 -12.08
C ARG A 54 5.42 5.43 -10.97
N THR A 55 4.74 5.62 -9.85
CA THR A 55 5.22 6.39 -8.69
C THR A 55 4.92 5.69 -7.37
N LYS A 56 3.97 4.76 -7.38
CA LYS A 56 3.50 4.04 -6.21
C LYS A 56 3.57 2.54 -6.45
N PHE A 57 3.85 1.79 -5.40
CA PHE A 57 3.75 0.34 -5.41
C PHE A 57 3.18 -0.18 -4.09
N ALA A 58 2.65 -1.39 -4.13
CA ALA A 58 2.24 -2.15 -2.97
C ALA A 58 2.51 -3.64 -3.22
N CYS A 59 2.62 -4.41 -2.14
CA CYS A 59 2.86 -5.85 -2.21
C CYS A 59 1.77 -6.56 -1.41
N ILE A 60 0.99 -7.41 -2.07
CA ILE A 60 -0.09 -8.16 -1.44
C ILE A 60 0.30 -9.62 -1.44
N ASN A 61 0.20 -10.27 -0.28
CA ASN A 61 0.28 -11.72 -0.21
C ASN A 61 -1.13 -12.30 -0.22
N LYS A 62 -1.51 -12.93 -1.32
CA LYS A 62 -2.84 -13.55 -1.45
C LYS A 62 -2.76 -14.86 -2.20
N GLN A 63 -3.15 -15.93 -1.51
CA GLN A 63 -3.25 -17.25 -2.11
C GLN A 63 -4.37 -17.29 -3.14
N CYS A 64 -4.05 -17.92 -4.27
CA CYS A 64 -5.02 -18.43 -5.21
C CYS A 64 -4.92 -19.96 -5.17
N ALA A 65 -6.06 -20.66 -5.22
CA ALA A 65 -6.17 -22.09 -4.94
C ALA A 65 -5.22 -23.00 -5.74
N THR A 66 -4.62 -22.52 -6.83
CA THR A 66 -3.73 -23.25 -7.74
C THR A 66 -2.24 -22.94 -7.57
N THR A 67 -1.86 -21.94 -6.76
CA THR A 67 -0.47 -21.48 -6.61
C THR A 67 -0.14 -21.21 -5.14
N ASN A 68 0.95 -21.80 -4.64
CA ASN A 68 1.48 -21.51 -3.31
C ASN A 68 1.91 -20.04 -3.24
N ASP A 69 1.23 -19.26 -2.39
CA ASP A 69 1.60 -17.92 -1.93
C ASP A 69 2.29 -17.00 -2.96
N PRO A 70 1.65 -16.65 -4.08
CA PRO A 70 2.23 -15.66 -4.97
C PRO A 70 2.15 -14.28 -4.32
N TRP A 71 3.30 -13.67 -4.05
CA TRP A 71 3.36 -12.23 -3.87
C TRP A 71 2.81 -11.57 -5.13
N ILE A 72 1.89 -10.63 -4.92
CA ILE A 72 1.27 -9.83 -5.96
C ILE A 72 1.84 -8.43 -5.82
N LEU A 73 2.51 -7.97 -6.87
CA LEU A 73 3.04 -6.63 -6.91
C LEU A 73 2.03 -5.73 -7.62
N VAL A 74 1.66 -4.64 -6.96
CA VAL A 74 0.67 -3.67 -7.44
C VAL A 74 1.36 -2.34 -7.68
N THR A 75 0.93 -1.61 -8.70
CA THR A 75 1.39 -0.26 -9.00
C THR A 75 0.26 0.61 -9.51
N ASN A 76 0.39 1.93 -9.40
CA ASN A 76 -0.53 2.84 -10.05
C ASN A 76 -0.45 2.74 -11.59
N ILE A 77 -1.51 3.18 -12.27
CA ILE A 77 -1.45 3.33 -13.73
C ILE A 77 -0.33 4.30 -14.11
N PRO A 78 0.56 3.94 -15.06
CA PRO A 78 1.57 4.85 -15.56
C PRO A 78 0.96 6.13 -16.12
N SER A 79 1.35 7.29 -15.59
CA SER A 79 0.82 8.59 -16.04
C SER A 79 1.77 9.37 -16.96
N GLU A 80 3.02 8.93 -17.08
CA GLU A 80 4.07 9.65 -17.80
C GLU A 80 4.95 8.69 -18.61
N THR A 81 5.58 9.20 -19.67
CA THR A 81 6.56 8.48 -20.46
C THR A 81 7.99 8.86 -20.06
N ALA A 82 8.96 7.99 -20.35
CA ALA A 82 10.36 8.32 -20.14
C ALA A 82 10.76 9.51 -21.02
N LYS A 83 11.51 10.45 -20.43
CA LYS A 83 12.18 11.53 -21.14
C LYS A 83 13.66 11.20 -21.25
N SER A 84 14.22 11.37 -22.45
CA SER A 84 15.67 11.26 -22.65
C SER A 84 16.38 12.41 -21.96
N GLY A 85 17.54 12.15 -21.34
CA GLY A 85 18.33 13.16 -20.64
C GLY A 85 19.17 12.59 -19.52
N LYS A 86 19.78 13.49 -18.74
CA LYS A 86 20.53 13.11 -17.54
C LYS A 86 19.54 12.59 -16.47
N PRO A 87 19.91 11.57 -15.67
CA PRO A 87 19.10 11.17 -14.51
C PRO A 87 18.71 12.38 -13.66
N GLY A 88 17.43 12.44 -13.25
CA GLY A 88 16.86 13.56 -12.50
C GLY A 88 16.56 14.85 -13.29
N SER A 89 17.07 15.05 -14.51
CA SER A 89 16.85 16.32 -15.25
C SER A 89 15.45 16.45 -15.87
N GLY A 90 14.70 15.35 -15.93
CA GLY A 90 13.39 15.27 -16.59
C GLY A 90 12.20 15.22 -15.62
N CYS A 91 12.40 15.50 -14.33
CA CYS A 91 11.31 15.43 -13.35
C CYS A 91 10.18 16.38 -13.73
N GLY A 92 8.96 15.84 -13.83
CA GLY A 92 7.76 16.61 -14.10
C GLY A 92 7.40 17.57 -12.97
N SER A 93 6.39 18.40 -13.19
CA SER A 93 5.91 19.36 -12.19
C SER A 93 5.58 18.68 -10.85
N GLY A 94 6.01 19.29 -9.75
CA GLY A 94 5.79 18.77 -8.40
C GLY A 94 6.73 17.63 -7.99
N ARG A 95 7.73 17.29 -8.81
CA ARG A 95 8.76 16.29 -8.48
C ARG A 95 10.14 16.93 -8.48
N ILE A 96 11.02 16.44 -7.62
CA ILE A 96 12.41 16.85 -7.54
C ILE A 96 13.33 15.64 -7.73
N PRO A 97 14.55 15.85 -8.27
CA PRO A 97 15.54 14.78 -8.39
C PRO A 97 16.06 14.38 -6.99
N PHE A 98 16.17 13.08 -6.75
CA PHE A 98 16.85 12.49 -5.61
C PHE A 98 18.30 12.14 -5.96
N GLU A 99 19.11 11.79 -4.95
CA GLU A 99 20.57 11.57 -5.10
C GLU A 99 20.93 10.43 -6.08
N ASP A 100 20.03 9.47 -6.28
CA ASP A 100 20.16 8.34 -7.22
C ASP A 100 19.68 8.68 -8.65
N GLY A 101 19.28 9.93 -8.91
CA GLY A 101 18.77 10.38 -10.21
C GLY A 101 17.32 9.98 -10.49
N LEU A 102 16.60 9.47 -9.48
CA LEU A 102 15.16 9.22 -9.56
C LEU A 102 14.36 10.47 -9.20
N CYS A 103 13.21 10.64 -9.83
CA CYS A 103 12.27 11.72 -9.50
C CYS A 103 11.33 11.28 -8.38
N TYR A 104 11.16 12.09 -7.35
CA TYR A 104 10.20 11.80 -6.28
C TYR A 104 9.33 13.01 -5.96
N VAL A 105 8.17 12.76 -5.37
CA VAL A 105 7.26 13.79 -4.86
C VAL A 105 7.61 14.00 -3.38
N PRO A 106 8.07 15.19 -2.96
CA PRO A 106 8.37 15.46 -1.56
C PRO A 106 7.08 15.53 -0.72
N GLU A 107 7.10 14.96 0.48
CA GLU A 107 5.95 14.91 1.40
C GLU A 107 5.36 16.29 1.70
N THR A 108 6.17 17.35 1.69
CA THR A 108 5.72 18.73 1.88
C THR A 108 4.78 19.25 0.78
N THR A 109 4.69 18.56 -0.36
CA THR A 109 3.74 18.84 -1.45
C THR A 109 2.55 17.88 -1.48
N GLN A 110 2.56 16.83 -0.66
CA GLN A 110 1.35 16.06 -0.40
C GLN A 110 0.48 16.94 0.51
N LYS A 111 -0.74 17.27 0.07
CA LYS A 111 -1.72 17.89 0.97
C LYS A 111 -1.77 17.03 2.25
N PRO A 112 -1.84 17.63 3.45
CA PRO A 112 -2.11 16.85 4.64
C PRO A 112 -3.41 16.09 4.39
N ASN A 113 -3.34 14.76 4.30
CA ASN A 113 -4.50 13.95 4.60
C ASN A 113 -4.78 14.25 6.07
N GLU A 114 -5.76 15.12 6.34
CA GLU A 114 -6.38 15.18 7.66
C GLU A 114 -6.96 13.79 7.91
N SER A 115 -6.25 12.96 8.69
CA SER A 115 -6.92 11.90 9.41
C SER A 115 -8.03 12.56 10.23
N PRO A 116 -9.29 12.11 10.14
CA PRO A 116 -10.26 12.50 11.14
C PRO A 116 -9.78 11.90 12.45
N VAL A 117 -9.16 12.72 13.29
CA VAL A 117 -9.00 12.41 14.70
C VAL A 117 -10.42 12.32 15.24
N THR A 118 -10.97 11.10 15.29
CA THR A 118 -12.07 10.80 16.21
C THR A 118 -11.50 11.02 17.60
N ALA A 119 -11.78 12.21 18.14
CA ALA A 119 -11.64 12.49 19.55
C ALA A 119 -12.52 11.49 20.30
N GLU A 120 -11.93 10.41 20.78
CA GLU A 120 -12.53 9.66 21.86
C GLU A 120 -12.51 10.58 23.08
N VAL A 121 -13.70 11.09 23.38
CA VAL A 121 -14.03 11.85 24.57
C VAL A 121 -13.65 10.98 25.77
N GLU A 122 -12.50 11.28 26.40
CA GLU A 122 -12.24 10.88 27.78
C GLU A 122 -13.27 11.56 28.69
N LYS A 123 -14.42 10.90 28.87
CA LYS A 123 -15.32 11.21 29.98
C LYS A 123 -14.72 10.60 31.23
N SER A 124 -13.97 11.43 31.95
CA SER A 124 -13.75 11.32 33.38
C SER A 124 -15.06 10.98 34.09
N VAL A 125 -15.12 9.79 34.70
CA VAL A 125 -16.09 9.48 35.75
C VAL A 125 -15.30 9.06 36.98
N SER A 126 -15.02 10.10 37.78
CA SER A 126 -14.87 10.13 39.23
C SER A 126 -14.94 8.77 39.95
N SER A 127 -13.81 8.39 40.52
CA SER A 127 -13.67 7.35 41.55
C SER A 127 -14.63 7.58 42.72
N SER A 128 -15.30 6.51 43.18
CA SER A 128 -15.54 6.18 44.59
C SER A 128 -16.52 5.00 44.70
N ILE A 129 -16.06 3.75 44.69
CA ILE A 129 -16.79 2.66 45.36
C ILE A 129 -15.78 1.71 46.00
N SER A 130 -15.93 1.58 47.32
CA SER A 130 -15.16 0.79 48.27
C SER A 130 -15.22 -0.72 47.97
N PHE A 131 -14.06 -1.40 47.99
CA PHE A 131 -14.03 -2.86 48.09
C PHE A 131 -13.83 -3.28 49.55
N LEU A 132 -14.89 -3.85 50.12
CA LEU A 132 -14.89 -4.50 51.43
C LEU A 132 -15.39 -5.94 51.25
N ALA A 133 -14.60 -6.86 51.78
CA ALA A 133 -14.93 -8.24 52.19
C ALA A 133 -15.15 -9.35 51.13
N VAL A 134 -14.11 -10.18 50.96
CA VAL A 134 -14.05 -11.61 51.36
C VAL A 134 -15.35 -12.43 51.30
N ALA A 135 -15.37 -13.50 50.49
CA ALA A 135 -15.56 -14.89 50.98
C ALA A 135 -15.43 -15.93 49.84
N PHE A 136 -14.57 -16.92 50.09
CA PHE A 136 -14.51 -18.23 49.44
C PHE A 136 -15.81 -19.02 49.65
N TYR A 137 -16.27 -19.78 48.65
CA TYR A 137 -17.09 -21.02 48.65
C TYR A 137 -17.67 -21.13 47.22
N ALA A 138 -17.76 -22.25 46.50
CA ALA A 138 -17.54 -23.66 46.76
C ALA A 138 -17.24 -24.38 45.42
N TYR A 139 -16.49 -25.48 45.53
CA TYR A 139 -16.28 -26.50 44.50
C TYR A 139 -17.57 -27.34 44.34
N PHE A 140 -18.07 -27.55 43.13
CA PHE A 140 -19.02 -28.61 42.78
C PHE A 140 -18.79 -28.99 41.31
N HIS A 141 -18.14 -30.12 41.04
CA HIS A 141 -18.80 -31.33 40.57
C HIS A 141 -17.85 -32.53 40.48
#